data_AF-A0A536JQ48-F1
#
_entry.id   AF-A0A536JQ48-F1
#
_cell.length_a   1.000
_cell.length_b   1.000
_cell.length_c   1.000
_cell.angle_alpha   90.00
_cell.angle_beta   90.00
_cell.angle_gamma   90.00
#
_symmetry.space_group_name_H-M   'P 1'
#
loop_
_entity.id
_entity.type
_entity.pdbx_description
1 polymer ?
#
loop_
_entity_poly.entity_id
_entity_poly.type
_entity_poly.pdbx_seq_one_letter_code
_entity_poly.pdbx_strand_id
1 'polypeptide(L)'
;YVHDHEFSVGKTRVRRRGIHCALRLHRPEEGIVMPHELTLPKAKEDRLALLRATRTNTSAIFGVFEDTRGEIAGGVSRHIEATRPTAEATVGDEQHRVWAIG
;
A
#
# COMPACT_ATOMS: atom_id res chain seq x y z
N TYR A 1 4.14 -4.49 -5.05
CA TYR A 1 3.52 -5.64 -4.37
C TYR A 1 2.01 -5.50 -4.41
N VAL A 2 1.28 -6.61 -4.55
CA VAL A 2 -0.17 -6.67 -4.30
C VAL A 2 -0.39 -7.09 -2.85
N HIS A 3 -1.37 -6.50 -2.17
CA HIS A 3 -1.79 -6.91 -0.84
C HIS A 3 -3.29 -7.17 -0.83
N ASP A 4 -3.66 -8.43 -0.57
CA ASP A 4 -5.04 -8.77 -0.19
C ASP A 4 -5.13 -8.76 1.34
N HIS A 5 -6.03 -7.93 1.84
CA HIS A 5 -6.38 -7.81 3.25
C HIS A 5 -7.83 -8.24 3.45
N GLU A 6 -8.04 -9.37 4.12
CA GLU A 6 -9.35 -9.89 4.47
C GLU A 6 -9.64 -9.62 5.93
N PHE A 7 -10.77 -9.00 6.21
CA PHE A 7 -11.20 -8.60 7.56
C PHE A 7 -12.73 -8.60 7.66
N SER A 8 -13.26 -8.48 8.88
CA SER A 8 -14.70 -8.52 9.14
C SER A 8 -15.28 -7.11 9.32
N VAL A 9 -16.37 -6.79 8.64
CA VAL A 9 -17.16 -5.57 8.87
C VAL A 9 -18.56 -6.01 9.31
N GLY A 10 -18.82 -5.89 10.62
CA GLY A 10 -20.00 -6.50 11.24
C GLY A 10 -19.96 -8.03 11.10
N LYS A 11 -20.97 -8.61 10.45
CA LYS A 11 -21.04 -10.06 10.15
C LYS A 11 -20.51 -10.44 8.78
N THR A 12 -20.05 -9.46 7.99
CA THR A 12 -19.63 -9.68 6.61
C THR A 12 -18.12 -9.76 6.54
N ARG A 13 -17.61 -10.84 5.94
CA ARG A 13 -16.20 -10.94 5.58
C ARG A 13 -15.97 -10.17 4.29
N VAL A 14 -15.05 -9.21 4.31
CA VAL A 14 -14.71 -8.38 3.14
C VAL A 14 -13.23 -8.52 2.82
N ARG A 15 -12.89 -8.19 1.57
CA ARG A 15 -11.51 -8.17 1.09
C ARG A 15 -11.21 -6.81 0.48
N ARG A 16 -10.15 -6.16 0.97
CA ARG A 16 -9.55 -4.98 0.33
C ARG A 16 -8.29 -5.42 -0.39
N ARG A 17 -8.24 -5.17 -1.69
CA ARG A 17 -7.05 -5.34 -2.51
C ARG A 17 -6.36 -3.99 -2.70
N GLY A 18 -5.08 -3.93 -2.36
CA GLY A 18 -4.24 -2.75 -2.55
C GLY A 18 -2.94 -3.08 -3.31
N ILE A 19 -2.27 -2.03 -3.76
CA ILE A 19 -0.94 -2.11 -4.35
C ILE A 19 0.01 -1.28 -3.48
N HIS A 20 1.11 -1.88 -3.05
CA HIS A 20 2.24 -1.16 -2.49
C HIS A 20 3.25 -0.91 -3.60
N CYS A 21 3.45 0.37 -3.92
CA CYS A 21 4.40 0.82 -4.93
C CYS A 21 5.23 1.99 -4.39
N ALA A 22 6.39 2.21 -5.01
CA ALA A 22 7.16 3.41 -4.76
C ALA A 22 6.54 4.58 -5.54
N LEU A 23 6.45 5.74 -4.90
CA LEU A 23 6.14 7.00 -5.55
C LEU A 23 7.45 7.72 -5.88
N ARG A 24 7.57 8.24 -7.10
CA ARG A 24 8.70 9.09 -7.48
C ARG A 24 8.66 10.38 -6.65
N LEU A 25 9.82 10.84 -6.20
CA LEU A 25 9.94 12.16 -5.60
C LEU A 25 9.83 13.22 -6.70
N HIS A 26 8.88 14.14 -6.51
CA HIS A 26 8.64 15.29 -7.36
C HIS A 26 9.00 16.56 -6.61
N ARG A 27 9.52 17.56 -7.31
CA ARG A 27 9.71 18.88 -6.70
C ARG A 27 8.35 19.53 -6.45
N PRO A 28 8.18 20.32 -5.37
CA PRO A 28 6.89 20.95 -5.06
C PRO A 28 6.31 21.78 -6.21
N GLU A 29 7.16 22.48 -6.96
CA GLU A 29 6.77 23.30 -8.11
C GLU A 29 6.19 22.52 -9.28
N GLU A 30 6.36 21.19 -9.33
CA GLU A 30 5.78 20.33 -10.37
C GLU A 30 4.27 20.11 -10.15
N GLY A 31 3.74 20.36 -8.95
CA GLY A 31 2.31 20.22 -8.64
C GLY A 31 1.76 18.79 -8.72
N ILE A 32 2.60 17.77 -8.93
CA ILE A 32 2.20 16.36 -9.05
C ILE A 32 1.72 15.79 -7.72
N VAL A 33 2.42 16.12 -6.61
CA VAL A 33 2.05 15.68 -5.26
C VAL A 33 1.51 16.89 -4.51
N MET A 34 0.19 16.92 -4.28
CA MET A 34 -0.45 18.01 -3.56
C MET A 34 -0.27 17.86 -2.04
N PRO A 35 0.06 18.94 -1.31
CA PRO A 35 0.08 18.92 0.14
C PRO A 35 -1.35 18.76 0.68
N HIS A 36 -1.57 17.78 1.56
CA HIS A 36 -2.86 17.56 2.23
C HIS A 36 -2.87 18.15 3.65
N GLU A 37 -1.71 18.18 4.32
CA GLU A 37 -1.54 18.70 5.69
C GLU A 37 -0.13 19.30 5.89
N LEU A 38 0.00 20.20 6.87
CA LEU A 38 1.30 20.72 7.30
C LEU A 38 1.94 19.78 8.33
N THR A 39 2.79 18.86 7.87
CA THR A 39 3.56 18.00 8.80
C THR A 39 4.70 18.78 9.46
N LEU A 40 4.74 18.77 10.79
CA LEU A 40 5.77 19.43 11.61
C LEU A 40 7.18 18.88 11.32
N PRO A 41 8.24 19.72 11.36
CA PRO A 41 9.62 19.29 11.09
C PRO A 41 10.08 18.07 11.90
N LYS A 42 9.81 18.06 13.21
CA LYS A 42 10.16 16.95 14.12
C LYS A 42 9.60 15.60 13.64
N ALA A 43 8.34 15.58 13.21
CA ALA A 43 7.70 14.35 12.72
C ALA A 43 8.29 13.85 11.40
N LYS A 44 8.87 14.75 10.58
CA LYS A 44 9.59 14.37 9.35
C LYS A 44 10.95 13.76 9.67
N GLU A 45 11.69 14.37 10.60
CA GLU A 45 13.00 13.91 11.06
C GLU A 45 12.93 12.53 11.70
N ASP A 46 11.98 12.32 12.62
CA ASP A 46 11.80 11.03 13.30
C ASP A 46 11.49 9.91 12.31
N ARG A 47 10.60 10.16 11.33
CA ARG A 47 10.25 9.19 10.29
C ARG A 47 11.44 8.87 9.38
N LEU A 48 12.24 9.87 9.04
CA LEU A 48 13.45 9.67 8.24
C LEU A 48 14.52 8.89 9.02
N ALA A 49 14.68 9.16 10.32
CA ALA A 49 15.59 8.41 11.17
C ALA A 49 15.20 6.93 11.26
N LEU A 50 13.90 6.65 11.47
CA LEU A 50 13.38 5.28 11.51
C LEU A 50 13.56 4.55 10.18
N LEU A 51 13.28 5.21 9.05
CA LEU A 51 13.51 4.65 7.72
C LEU A 51 14.99 4.32 7.49
N ARG A 52 15.91 5.19 7.91
CA ARG A 52 17.35 4.96 7.77
C ARG A 52 17.84 3.80 8.65
N ALA A 53 17.38 3.74 9.90
CA ALA A 53 17.79 2.72 10.86
C ALA A 53 17.26 1.32 10.50
N THR A 54 16.01 1.23 10.04
CA THR A 54 15.36 -0.07 9.74
C THR A 54 15.45 -0.47 8.27
N ARG A 55 15.86 0.46 7.40
CA ARG A 55 15.84 0.31 5.93
C ARG A 55 14.47 -0.10 5.40
N THR A 56 13.41 0.23 6.14
CA THR A 56 12.03 -0.21 5.89
C THR A 56 11.08 0.97 6.00
N ASN A 57 10.17 1.12 5.03
CA ASN A 57 9.10 2.10 5.14
C ASN A 57 7.96 1.53 6.01
N THR A 58 7.84 2.02 7.23
CA THR A 58 6.84 1.58 8.21
C THR A 58 5.57 2.45 8.20
N SER A 59 5.51 3.48 7.37
CA SER A 59 4.39 4.44 7.33
C SER A 59 4.04 4.80 5.89
N ALA A 60 3.67 3.77 5.12
CA ALA A 60 3.18 3.96 3.77
C ALA A 60 1.93 4.86 3.76
N ILE A 61 1.88 5.80 2.82
CA ILE A 61 0.70 6.62 2.59
C ILE A 61 -0.40 5.72 2.04
N PHE A 62 -1.57 5.73 2.67
CA PHE A 62 -2.75 5.05 2.17
C PHE A 62 -3.49 5.97 1.19
N GLY A 63 -3.70 5.48 -0.02
CA GLY A 63 -4.40 6.22 -1.08
C GLY A 63 -5.47 5.36 -1.73
N VAL A 64 -6.43 6.03 -2.35
CA VAL A 64 -7.44 5.41 -3.21
C VAL A 64 -7.26 5.99 -4.60
N PHE A 65 -7.43 5.16 -5.62
CA PHE A 65 -7.41 5.59 -7.02
C PHE A 65 -8.61 5.00 -7.73
N GLU A 66 -9.08 5.69 -8.76
CA GLU A 66 -10.14 5.18 -9.62
C GLU A 66 -9.53 4.37 -10.78
N ASP A 67 -10.06 3.17 -10.98
CA ASP A 67 -9.74 2.30 -12.12
C ASP A 67 -10.98 2.15 -13.01
N THR A 68 -11.35 3.24 -13.70
CA THR A 68 -12.61 3.32 -14.44
C THR A 68 -12.76 2.25 -15.53
N ARG A 69 -11.64 1.75 -16.07
CA ARG A 69 -11.60 0.69 -17.09
C ARG A 69 -11.37 -0.70 -16.51
N GLY A 70 -11.09 -0.82 -15.21
CA GLY A 70 -10.79 -2.09 -14.54
C GLY A 70 -9.49 -2.75 -15.02
N GLU A 71 -8.62 -2.02 -15.71
CA GLU A 71 -7.42 -2.59 -16.33
C GLU A 71 -6.37 -2.94 -15.29
N ILE A 72 -6.23 -2.10 -14.26
CA ILE A 72 -5.31 -2.33 -13.16
C ILE A 72 -5.79 -3.52 -12.33
N ALA A 73 -7.07 -3.51 -11.92
CA ALA A 73 -7.66 -4.59 -11.15
C ALA A 73 -7.60 -5.93 -11.91
N GLY A 74 -7.92 -5.92 -13.21
CA GLY A 74 -7.85 -7.10 -14.07
C GLY A 74 -6.43 -7.63 -14.26
N GLY A 75 -5.46 -6.74 -14.51
CA GLY A 75 -4.04 -7.11 -14.64
C GLY A 75 -3.48 -7.72 -13.36
N VAL A 76 -3.76 -7.09 -12.21
CA VAL A 76 -3.36 -7.59 -10.90
C VAL A 76 -3.97 -8.96 -10.61
N SER A 77 -5.27 -9.15 -10.89
CA SER A 77 -5.97 -10.41 -10.61
C SER A 77 -5.37 -11.57 -11.39
N ARG A 78 -5.07 -11.38 -12.69
CA ARG A 78 -4.42 -12.43 -13.51
C ARG A 78 -3.06 -12.84 -12.97
N HIS A 79 -2.24 -11.87 -12.53
CA HIS A 79 -0.91 -12.15 -11.99
C HIS A 79 -0.97 -12.98 -10.71
N ILE A 80 -1.83 -12.59 -9.76
CA ILE A 80 -1.92 -13.29 -8.47
C ILE A 80 -2.58 -14.66 -8.59
N GLU A 81 -3.48 -14.88 -9.55
CA GLU A 81 -4.12 -16.18 -9.78
C GLU A 81 -3.10 -17.20 -10.34
N ALA A 82 -2.13 -16.71 -11.10
CA ALA A 82 -1.05 -17.53 -11.65
C ALA A 82 0.10 -17.77 -10.67
N THR A 83 0.11 -17.13 -9.49
CA THR A 83 1.26 -17.13 -8.57
C THR A 83 0.87 -17.37 -7.12
N ARG A 84 1.82 -17.86 -6.30
CA ARG A 84 1.61 -17.98 -4.85
C ARG A 84 2.00 -16.68 -4.14
N PRO A 85 1.36 -16.35 -3.01
CA PRO A 85 1.78 -15.23 -2.18
C PRO A 85 3.26 -15.37 -1.79
N THR A 86 3.99 -14.26 -1.84
CA THR A 86 5.36 -14.15 -1.33
C THR A 86 5.38 -14.19 0.20
N ALA A 87 4.33 -13.68 0.84
CA ALA A 87 4.15 -13.75 2.29
C ALA A 87 2.67 -13.84 2.65
N GLU A 88 2.37 -14.54 3.74
CA GLU A 88 1.05 -14.63 4.34
C GLU A 88 1.17 -14.40 5.85
N ALA A 89 0.20 -13.71 6.44
CA ALA A 89 0.14 -13.47 7.87
C ALA A 89 -1.30 -13.43 8.37
N THR A 90 -1.52 -13.90 9.58
CA THR A 90 -2.80 -13.80 10.29
C THR A 90 -2.62 -12.93 11.53
N VAL A 91 -3.45 -11.91 11.68
CA VAL A 91 -3.44 -11.01 12.84
C VAL A 91 -4.85 -10.96 13.41
N GLY A 92 -5.09 -11.70 14.49
CA GLY A 92 -6.44 -11.88 15.01
C GLY A 92 -7.32 -12.63 14.00
N ASP A 93 -8.45 -12.03 13.61
CA ASP A 93 -9.31 -12.55 12.55
C ASP A 93 -8.93 -12.04 11.16
N GLU A 94 -7.92 -11.18 11.03
CA GLU A 94 -7.49 -10.61 9.74
C GLU A 94 -6.51 -11.53 9.03
N GLN A 95 -6.64 -11.65 7.71
CA GLN A 95 -5.68 -12.36 6.86
C GLN A 95 -5.04 -11.40 5.87
N HIS A 96 -3.72 -11.51 5.74
CA HIS A 96 -2.91 -10.70 4.86
C HIS A 96 -2.16 -11.63 3.90
N ARG A 97 -2.28 -11.37 2.60
CA ARG A 97 -1.49 -12.05 1.56
C ARG A 97 -0.81 -11.02 0.69
N VAL A 98 0.48 -11.19 0.47
CA VAL A 98 1.30 -10.25 -0.30
C VAL A 98 1.98 -10.97 -1.44
N TRP A 99 1.89 -10.40 -2.65
CA TRP A 99 2.59 -10.89 -3.85
C TRP A 99 3.58 -9.85 -4.33
N ALA A 100 4.80 -10.27 -4.66
CA ALA A 100 5.70 -9.49 -5.49
C ALA A 100 5.12 -9.36 -6.91
N ILE A 101 5.15 -8.15 -7.45
CA ILE A 101 4.93 -7.90 -8.88
C ILE A 101 6.32 -7.54 -9.41
N GLY A 102 6.96 -8.51 -10.05
CA GLY A 102 8.33 -8.45 -10.53
C GLY A 102 8.68 -9.75 -11.24
#